data_AF-A0A7Y0S5Q7-F1
#
_entry.id   AF-A0A7Y0S5Q7-F1
#
_cell.length_a   1.000
_cell.length_b   1.000
_cell.length_c   1.000
_cell.angle_alpha   90.00
_cell.angle_beta   90.00
_cell.angle_gamma   90.00
#
_symmetry.space_group_name_H-M   'P 1'
#
loop_
_entity.id
_entity.type
_entity.pdbx_description
1 polymer ?
#
loop_
_entity_poly.entity_id
_entity_poly.type
_entity_poly.pdbx_seq_one_letter_code
_entity_poly.pdbx_strand_id
1 'polypeptide(L)' 'EARNEPIVARYHSAEIELSAPYVAELARAWAVKEYGEEEAYTSGLNIYMTVDSKLQDAANTSAVNNLLSYDERHGYRG' A
#
# COMPACT_ATOMS: atom_id res chain seq x y z
N GLU A 1 -10.64 11.48 40.86
CA GLU A 1 -9.46 11.89 40.05
C GLU A 1 -9.63 11.64 38.55
N ALA A 2 -10.27 10.55 38.11
CA ALA A 2 -10.48 10.21 36.68
C ALA A 2 -11.23 11.24 35.78
N ARG A 3 -11.77 12.36 36.30
CA ARG A 3 -12.48 13.38 35.49
C ARG A 3 -11.57 14.44 34.87
N ASN A 4 -10.32 14.55 35.33
CA ASN A 4 -9.39 15.62 34.94
C ASN A 4 -8.18 15.11 34.14
N GLU A 5 -8.14 13.83 33.77
CA GLU A 5 -7.05 13.32 32.94
C GLU A 5 -7.33 13.58 31.45
N PRO A 6 -6.37 14.12 30.69
CA PRO A 6 -6.51 14.30 29.25
C PRO A 6 -6.64 12.93 28.58
N ILE A 7 -7.65 12.78 27.72
CA ILE A 7 -7.86 11.55 26.93
C ILE A 7 -6.75 11.47 25.88
N VAL A 8 -5.71 10.69 26.16
CA VAL A 8 -4.62 10.41 25.21
C VAL A 8 -5.00 9.19 24.37
N ALA A 9 -5.93 9.38 23.43
CA ALA A 9 -6.25 8.35 22.45
C ALA A 9 -5.24 8.43 21.30
N ARG A 10 -4.45 7.36 21.11
CA ARG A 10 -3.53 7.21 19.97
C ARG A 10 -3.98 6.05 19.10
N TYR A 11 -4.14 6.31 17.81
CA TYR A 11 -4.51 5.29 16.82
C TYR A 11 -3.40 4.23 16.77
N HIS A 12 -3.68 2.99 17.17
CA HIS A 12 -2.78 1.84 16.99
C HIS A 12 -3.14 1.13 15.68
N SER A 13 -3.15 1.86 14.57
CA SER A 13 -3.17 1.20 13.26
C SER A 13 -1.74 0.98 12.81
N ALA A 14 -1.54 0.07 11.87
CA ALA A 14 -0.24 -0.10 11.22
C ALA A 14 0.18 1.25 10.65
N GLU A 15 1.37 1.75 11.02
CA GLU A 15 1.92 2.92 10.34
C GLU A 15 2.11 2.55 8.87
N ILE A 16 1.35 3.20 7.99
CA ILE A 16 1.55 3.07 6.55
C ILE A 16 2.77 3.91 6.21
N GLU A 17 3.96 3.33 6.39
CA GLU A 17 5.24 3.98 6.07
C GLU A 17 5.46 4.12 4.55
N LEU A 18 4.68 3.42 3.72
CA LEU A 18 4.82 3.39 2.27
C LEU A 18 3.46 3.40 1.56
N SER A 19 3.26 4.36 0.65
CA SER A 19 2.12 4.38 -0.26
C SER A 19 2.37 3.45 -1.46
N ALA A 20 2.07 2.16 -1.29
CA ALA A 20 2.25 1.15 -2.34
C ALA A 20 0.96 0.34 -2.58
N PRO A 21 -0.07 0.95 -3.21
CA PRO A 21 -1.40 0.33 -3.34
C PRO A 21 -1.37 -1.00 -4.10
N TYR A 22 -0.54 -1.12 -5.14
CA TYR A 22 -0.40 -2.37 -5.89
C TYR A 22 0.26 -3.49 -5.08
N VAL A 23 1.27 -3.17 -4.27
CA VAL A 23 1.96 -4.16 -3.43
C VAL A 23 1.05 -4.60 -2.28
N ALA A 24 0.28 -3.67 -1.71
CA ALA A 24 -0.73 -3.98 -0.71
C ALA A 24 -1.81 -4.92 -1.27
N GLU A 25 -2.28 -4.68 -2.49
CA GLU A 25 -3.26 -5.55 -3.13
C GLU A 25 -2.69 -6.93 -3.46
N LEU A 26 -1.42 -7.03 -3.85
CA LEU A 26 -0.73 -8.31 -4.03
C LEU A 26 -0.71 -9.12 -2.73
N ALA A 27 -0.37 -8.48 -1.60
CA ALA A 27 -0.39 -9.13 -0.29
C ALA A 27 -1.79 -9.59 0.11
N ARG A 28 -2.82 -8.75 -0.11
CA ARG A 28 -4.22 -9.07 0.16
C ARG A 28 -4.71 -10.26 -0.68
N ALA A 29 -4.47 -10.22 -1.99
CA ALA A 29 -4.87 -11.28 -2.91
C ALA A 29 -4.18 -12.61 -2.58
N TRP A 30 -2.90 -12.56 -2.20
CA TRP A 30 -2.18 -13.74 -1.72
C TRP A 30 -2.79 -14.29 -0.42
N ALA A 31 -3.08 -13.45 0.57
CA ALA A 31 -3.65 -13.87 1.85
C ALA A 31 -5.03 -14.52 1.68
N VAL A 32 -5.91 -13.92 0.87
CA VAL A 32 -7.23 -14.49 0.56
C VAL A 32 -7.09 -15.82 -0.17
N LYS A 33 -6.12 -15.95 -1.08
CA LYS A 33 -5.88 -17.21 -1.79
C LYS A 33 -5.41 -18.32 -0.84
N GLU A 34 -4.54 -18.01 0.10
CA GLU A 34 -3.92 -19.01 0.99
C GLU A 34 -4.83 -19.38 2.17
N TYR A 35 -5.52 -18.41 2.76
CA TYR A 35 -6.26 -18.57 4.01
C TYR A 35 -7.79 -18.44 3.87
N GLY A 36 -8.27 -18.03 2.69
CA GLY A 36 -9.68 -17.68 2.50
C GLY A 36 -9.99 -16.26 2.98
N GLU A 37 -11.16 -15.75 2.60
CA GLU A 37 -11.53 -14.34 2.82
C GLU A 37 -11.74 -14.00 4.29
N GLU A 38 -12.43 -14.87 5.04
CA GLU A 38 -12.73 -14.65 6.45
C GLU A 38 -11.46 -14.58 7.30
N GLU A 39 -10.59 -15.57 7.17
CA GLU A 39 -9.36 -15.65 7.95
C GLU A 39 -8.38 -14.53 7.55
N ALA A 40 -8.26 -14.22 6.25
CA ALA A 40 -7.34 -13.18 5.76
C ALA A 40 -7.62 -11.79 6.36
N TYR A 41 -8.88 -11.49 6.73
CA TYR A 41 -9.25 -10.19 7.29
C TYR A 41 -9.42 -10.17 8.81
N THR A 42 -9.62 -11.33 9.45
CA THR A 42 -9.98 -11.37 10.89
C THR A 42 -8.87 -11.88 11.79
N SER A 43 -7.90 -12.62 11.24
CA SER A 43 -6.83 -13.27 12.02
C SER A 43 -5.68 -12.33 12.43
N GLY A 44 -5.65 -11.10 11.92
CA GLY A 44 -4.61 -10.11 12.27
C GLY A 44 -3.22 -10.45 11.74
N LEU A 45 -3.13 -11.03 10.53
CA LEU A 45 -1.86 -11.41 9.90
C LEU A 45 -0.94 -10.21 9.68
N ASN A 46 0.35 -10.43 9.97
CA ASN A 46 1.43 -9.55 9.54
C ASN A 46 2.12 -10.17 8.32
N ILE A 47 1.97 -9.53 7.15
CA ILE A 47 2.53 -10.02 5.89
C ILE A 47 3.75 -9.19 5.53
N TYR A 48 4.92 -9.83 5.54
CA TYR A 48 6.19 -9.21 5.15
C TYR A 48 6.54 -9.60 3.73
N MET A 49 6.51 -8.62 2.82
CA MET A 49 6.82 -8.82 1.41
C MET A 49 8.31 -8.60 1.13
N THR A 50 8.81 -9.18 0.05
CA THR A 50 10.20 -9.04 -0.40
C THR A 50 10.46 -7.80 -1.26
N VAL A 51 9.45 -6.97 -1.48
CA VAL A 51 9.55 -5.77 -2.31
C VAL A 51 10.38 -4.71 -1.57
N ASP A 52 11.43 -4.22 -2.22
CA ASP A 52 12.21 -3.08 -1.73
C ASP A 52 11.47 -1.77 -2.04
N SER A 53 11.27 -0.94 -1.03
CA SER A 53 10.50 0.31 -1.14
C SER A 53 11.12 1.30 -2.14
N LYS A 54 12.44 1.44 -2.14
CA LYS A 54 13.14 2.37 -3.04
C LYS A 54 13.06 1.90 -4.49
N LEU A 55 13.17 0.60 -4.72
CA LEU A 55 13.02 0.03 -6.04
C LEU A 55 11.58 0.12 -6.54
N GLN A 56 10.59 -0.08 -5.67
CA GLN A 56 9.18 0.06 -6.04
C GLN A 56 8.83 1.50 -6.44
N ASP A 57 9.35 2.50 -5.70
CA ASP A 57 9.17 3.91 -6.05
C ASP A 57 9.82 4.23 -7.40
N ALA A 58 11.06 3.78 -7.61
CA ALA A 58 11.75 3.97 -8.88
C ALA A 58 11.02 3.30 -10.06
N ALA A 59 10.46 2.11 -9.85
CA ALA A 59 9.65 1.41 -10.85
C ALA A 59 8.37 2.18 -11.21
N ASN A 60 7.66 2.68 -10.19
CA ASN A 60 6.45 3.49 -10.40
C ASN A 60 6.77 4.76 -11.21
N THR A 61 7.81 5.50 -10.82
CA THR A 61 8.26 6.70 -11.54
C THR A 61 8.66 6.38 -12.97
N SER A 62 9.44 5.31 -13.20
CA SER A 62 9.88 4.93 -14.53
C SER A 62 8.71 4.54 -15.45
N ALA A 63 7.73 3.80 -14.92
CA ALA A 63 6.56 3.37 -15.70
C ALA A 63 5.72 4.58 -16.14
N VAL A 64 5.42 5.48 -15.22
CA VAL A 64 4.66 6.71 -15.50
C VAL A 64 5.40 7.59 -16.50
N ASN A 65 6.69 7.84 -16.27
CA ASN A 65 7.49 8.70 -17.15
C ASN A 65 7.59 8.12 -18.57
N ASN A 66 7.75 6.81 -18.72
CA ASN A 66 7.80 6.18 -20.03
C ASN A 66 6.47 6.31 -20.78
N LEU A 67 5.35 6.14 -20.06
CA LEU A 67 4.02 6.30 -20.65
C LEU A 67 3.77 7.74 -21.09
N LEU A 68 4.09 8.72 -20.24
CA LEU A 68 3.98 10.14 -20.57
C LEU A 68 4.88 10.50 -21.76
N SER A 69 6.13 10.06 -21.75
CA SER A 69 7.07 10.33 -22.84
C SER A 69 6.59 9.72 -24.16
N TYR A 70 5.97 8.54 -24.12
CA TYR A 70 5.35 7.94 -25.30
C TYR A 70 4.17 8.79 -25.78
N ASP A 71 3.31 9.23 -24.85
CA ASP A 71 2.14 10.05 -25.14
C ASP A 71 2.51 11.38 -25.82
N GLU A 72 3.47 12.10 -25.23
CA GLU A 72 3.98 13.38 -25.73
C GLU A 72 4.54 13.26 -27.17
N ARG A 73 5.20 12.15 -27.48
CA ARG A 73 5.72 11.88 -28.84
C ARG A 73 4.63 11.56 -29.86
N HIS A 74 3.45 11.11 -29.42
CA HIS A 74 2.33 10.78 -30.30
C HIS A 74 1.32 11.93 -30.45
N GLY A 75 1.64 13.09 -29.87
CA GLY A 75 0.86 14.31 -30.03
C GLY A 75 -0.36 14.37 -29.12
N TYR A 76 -0.84 15.60 -28.94
CA TYR A 76 -1.99 15.91 -28.10
C TYR A 76 -3.29 15.37 -28.71
N ARG A 77 -4.15 14.77 -27.87
CA ARG A 77 -5.39 14.09 -28.30
C ARG A 77 -6.67 14.95 -28.26
N GLY A 78 -6.58 16.25 -27.94
CA GLY A 78 -7.72 17.17 -27.88
C GLY A 78 -7.90 17.83 -26.52
#